data_AF-A0A836PND1-F1
#
_entry.id   AF-A0A836PND1-F1
#
_cell.length_a   1.000
_cell.length_b   1.000
_cell.length_c   1.000
_cell.angle_alpha   90.00
_cell.angle_beta   90.00
_cell.angle_gamma   90.00
#
_symmetry.space_group_name_H-M   'P 1'
#
loop_
_entity.id
_entity.type
_entity.pdbx_description
1 polymer ?
#
loop_
_entity_poly.entity_id
_entity_poly.type
_entity_poly.pdbx_seq_one_letter_code
_entity_poly.pdbx_strand_id
1 'polypeptide(L)'
;TDQLDELLMPIAEDMVITCESELAQYMTRAAQLHSGTAGVAINKWSDIANAGALFKEIGAPAGKKYAAINSFDETVLADLQTQLGVNPEVNQAWNEAVIKTGFAGLNQVMTTNNLDEYASGDPGTGITLSATPSALYVTYKDSYQMTLALTGLTVTTGTLKAGQQLSFPASNLLNMRNGKTVRKAGAPVAFTVTVLADVTADGSGNVSVLVSGAAIQETDGAFNTVDVALTSGDTVTVIDGATSVDKRPALAYCEGFVGMGSVVLPKLHSIDSNIINHKGVSIRVHRFSDGLGNKNRYRFDILPTFATFNPSWGIQLEGS
;
A
#
# COMPACT_ATOMS: atom_id res chain seq x y z
N THR A 1 -23.23 33.81 -11.92
CA THR A 1 -22.46 33.11 -10.89
C THR A 1 -21.60 34.15 -10.20
N ASP A 2 -21.47 34.12 -8.87
CA ASP A 2 -20.62 35.07 -8.16
C ASP A 2 -19.14 34.79 -8.54
N GLN A 3 -18.34 35.82 -8.83
CA GLN A 3 -16.93 35.66 -9.21
C GLN A 3 -16.11 34.95 -8.12
N LEU A 4 -16.55 35.10 -6.86
CA LEU A 4 -15.93 34.41 -5.73
C LEU A 4 -16.22 32.90 -5.74
N ASP A 5 -17.39 32.46 -6.22
CA ASP A 5 -17.71 31.03 -6.30
C ASP A 5 -16.83 30.32 -7.36
N GLU A 6 -16.55 30.98 -8.48
CA GLU A 6 -15.64 30.47 -9.52
C GLU A 6 -14.18 30.40 -9.03
N LEU A 7 -13.74 31.38 -8.23
CA LEU A 7 -12.40 31.39 -7.64
C LEU A 7 -12.18 30.25 -6.63
N LEU A 8 -13.25 29.80 -5.95
CA LEU A 8 -13.19 28.77 -4.91
C LEU A 8 -13.38 27.34 -5.46
N MET A 9 -13.70 27.18 -6.75
CA MET A 9 -13.87 25.85 -7.37
C MET A 9 -12.63 24.94 -7.29
N PRO A 10 -11.38 25.42 -7.48
CA PRO A 10 -10.19 24.57 -7.40
C PRO A 10 -10.00 23.86 -6.05
N ILE A 11 -10.57 24.42 -4.96
CA ILE A 11 -10.48 23.81 -3.63
C ILE A 11 -11.12 22.42 -3.61
N ALA A 12 -12.22 22.21 -4.35
CA ALA A 12 -12.86 20.90 -4.43
C ALA A 12 -11.94 19.85 -5.09
N GLU A 13 -11.13 20.26 -6.06
CA GLU A 13 -10.14 19.40 -6.71
C GLU A 13 -9.00 19.07 -5.74
N ASP A 14 -8.43 20.07 -5.06
CA ASP A 14 -7.34 19.89 -4.09
C ASP A 14 -7.74 18.96 -2.93
N MET A 15 -9.00 19.05 -2.46
CA MET A 15 -9.53 18.17 -1.43
C MET A 15 -9.64 16.71 -1.89
N VAL A 16 -10.06 16.48 -3.15
CA VAL A 16 -10.14 15.13 -3.72
C VAL A 16 -8.73 14.56 -3.92
N ILE A 17 -7.79 15.37 -4.40
CA ILE A 17 -6.38 14.99 -4.54
C ILE A 17 -5.80 14.57 -3.19
N THR A 18 -6.01 15.39 -2.15
CA THR A 18 -5.53 15.09 -0.80
C THR A 18 -6.14 13.79 -0.25
N CYS A 19 -7.44 13.58 -0.47
CA CYS A 19 -8.13 12.35 -0.08
C CYS A 19 -7.55 11.11 -0.79
N GLU A 20 -7.20 11.23 -2.07
CA GLU A 20 -6.56 10.16 -2.83
C GLU A 20 -5.11 9.91 -2.34
N SER A 21 -4.37 10.97 -1.98
CA SER A 21 -3.02 10.84 -1.41
C SER A 21 -3.06 10.08 -0.08
N GLU A 22 -4.04 10.37 0.78
CA GLU A 22 -4.25 9.64 2.05
C GLU A 22 -4.64 8.17 1.80
N LEU A 23 -5.44 7.90 0.78
CA LEU A 23 -5.79 6.54 0.37
C LEU A 23 -4.54 5.77 -0.10
N ALA A 24 -3.71 6.38 -0.94
CA ALA A 24 -2.47 5.77 -1.43
C ALA A 24 -1.53 5.42 -0.26
N GLN A 25 -1.33 6.37 0.67
CA GLN A 25 -0.58 6.14 1.91
C GLN A 25 -1.14 4.98 2.73
N TYR A 26 -2.46 4.94 2.91
CA TYR A 26 -3.13 3.87 3.65
C TYR A 26 -2.92 2.51 2.98
N MET A 27 -3.09 2.44 1.66
CA MET A 27 -2.90 1.22 0.88
C MET A 27 -1.46 0.71 0.94
N THR A 28 -0.46 1.58 0.81
CA THR A 28 0.96 1.21 0.92
C THR A 28 1.28 0.61 2.29
N ARG A 29 0.82 1.24 3.37
CA ARG A 29 1.04 0.76 4.75
C ARG A 29 0.28 -0.53 5.07
N ALA A 30 -0.86 -0.76 4.42
CA ALA A 30 -1.68 -1.94 4.62
C ALA A 30 -1.24 -3.15 3.78
N ALA A 31 -0.63 -2.93 2.61
CA ALA A 31 -0.25 -3.98 1.67
C ALA A 31 0.84 -4.87 2.25
N GLN A 32 0.54 -6.13 2.52
CA GLN A 32 1.47 -7.07 3.15
C GLN A 32 2.55 -7.57 2.18
N LEU A 33 2.17 -7.82 0.93
CA LEU A 33 3.02 -8.51 -0.02
C LEU A 33 4.03 -7.57 -0.68
N HIS A 34 5.15 -8.14 -1.11
CA HIS A 34 6.18 -7.46 -1.88
C HIS A 34 6.41 -8.15 -3.22
N SER A 35 6.67 -7.40 -4.28
CA SER A 35 7.16 -7.95 -5.55
C SER A 35 8.19 -7.03 -6.18
N GLY A 36 9.36 -7.59 -6.49
CA GLY A 36 10.46 -6.83 -7.09
C GLY A 36 11.65 -6.74 -6.14
N THR A 37 12.50 -5.76 -6.40
CA THR A 37 13.64 -5.37 -5.56
C THR A 37 13.50 -3.89 -5.20
N ALA A 38 13.59 -3.61 -3.91
CA ALA A 38 13.69 -2.27 -3.33
C ALA A 38 14.51 -1.28 -4.18
N GLY A 39 13.88 -0.18 -4.59
CA GLY A 39 14.53 0.93 -5.30
C GLY A 39 14.79 0.68 -6.79
N VAL A 40 14.35 -0.46 -7.34
CA VAL A 40 14.47 -0.74 -8.77
C VAL A 40 13.21 -0.27 -9.49
N ALA A 41 13.38 0.57 -10.51
CA ALA A 41 12.27 1.05 -11.32
C ALA A 41 11.66 -0.07 -12.18
N ILE A 42 10.35 0.00 -12.39
CA ILE A 42 9.63 -0.93 -13.28
C ILE A 42 10.05 -0.64 -14.72
N ASN A 43 10.63 -1.65 -15.38
CA ASN A 43 11.13 -1.48 -16.74
C ASN A 43 10.87 -2.67 -17.65
N LYS A 44 10.20 -3.72 -17.17
CA LYS A 44 9.85 -4.90 -17.98
C LYS A 44 8.39 -5.29 -17.76
N TRP A 45 7.81 -5.91 -18.79
CA TRP A 45 6.50 -6.57 -18.68
C TRP A 45 6.45 -7.59 -17.53
N SER A 46 7.56 -8.31 -17.29
CA SER A 46 7.65 -9.31 -16.24
C SER A 46 7.56 -8.73 -14.83
N ASP A 47 7.92 -7.46 -14.62
CA ASP A 47 7.81 -6.81 -13.32
C ASP A 47 6.34 -6.75 -12.90
N ILE A 48 5.47 -6.26 -13.79
CA ILE A 48 4.02 -6.23 -13.56
C ILE A 48 3.43 -7.65 -13.50
N ALA A 49 3.86 -8.55 -14.40
CA ALA A 49 3.33 -9.91 -14.46
C ALA A 49 3.62 -10.73 -13.19
N ASN A 50 4.76 -10.46 -12.53
CA ASN A 50 5.12 -11.10 -11.27
C ASN A 50 4.10 -10.81 -10.16
N ALA A 51 3.54 -9.61 -10.07
CA ALA A 51 2.47 -9.31 -9.11
C ALA A 51 1.20 -10.10 -9.41
N GLY A 52 0.80 -10.18 -10.69
CA GLY A 52 -0.34 -10.98 -11.12
C GLY A 52 -0.17 -12.48 -10.84
N ALA A 53 1.04 -13.00 -11.02
CA ALA A 53 1.40 -14.38 -10.68
C ALA A 53 1.36 -14.61 -9.17
N LEU A 54 1.91 -13.69 -8.37
CA LEU A 54 1.88 -13.79 -6.91
C LEU A 54 0.44 -13.87 -6.37
N PHE A 55 -0.47 -13.01 -6.85
CA PHE A 55 -1.88 -13.10 -6.48
C PHE A 55 -2.53 -14.44 -6.80
N LYS A 56 -2.15 -15.08 -7.92
CA LYS A 56 -2.66 -16.40 -8.29
C LYS A 56 -2.09 -17.48 -7.37
N GLU A 57 -0.78 -17.43 -7.13
CA GLU A 57 -0.08 -18.42 -6.31
C GLU A 57 -0.47 -18.37 -4.83
N ILE A 58 -0.72 -17.19 -4.25
CA ILE A 58 -1.22 -17.09 -2.87
C ILE A 58 -2.69 -17.50 -2.74
N GLY A 59 -3.41 -17.69 -3.85
CA GLY A 59 -4.83 -18.04 -3.86
C GLY A 59 -5.76 -16.85 -3.56
N ALA A 60 -5.36 -15.63 -3.95
CA ALA A 60 -6.21 -14.45 -3.81
C ALA A 60 -7.56 -14.66 -4.55
N PRO A 61 -8.66 -14.04 -4.07
CA PRO A 61 -9.99 -14.24 -4.64
C PRO A 61 -10.04 -14.05 -6.16
N ALA A 62 -10.95 -14.78 -6.82
CA ALA A 62 -11.30 -14.55 -8.21
C ALA A 62 -12.11 -13.24 -8.30
N GLY A 63 -11.39 -12.13 -8.49
CA GLY A 63 -11.94 -10.79 -8.65
C GLY A 63 -11.03 -9.95 -9.54
N LYS A 64 -11.40 -8.69 -9.76
CA LYS A 64 -10.57 -7.78 -10.55
C LYS A 64 -9.29 -7.44 -9.80
N LYS A 65 -8.19 -7.38 -10.54
CA LYS A 65 -6.86 -7.03 -10.04
C LYS A 65 -6.35 -5.84 -10.80
N TYR A 66 -5.75 -4.93 -10.05
CA TYR A 66 -5.32 -3.63 -10.52
C TYR A 66 -3.87 -3.42 -10.17
N ALA A 67 -3.20 -2.56 -10.93
CA ALA A 67 -1.96 -1.93 -10.49
C ALA A 67 -2.03 -0.42 -10.73
N ALA A 68 -1.39 0.34 -9.87
CA ALA A 68 -1.17 1.77 -9.98
C ALA A 68 0.34 2.00 -10.04
N ILE A 69 0.82 2.47 -11.18
CA ILE A 69 2.24 2.75 -11.46
C ILE A 69 2.46 4.24 -11.68
N ASN A 70 3.73 4.65 -11.62
CA ASN A 70 4.06 6.04 -11.90
C ASN A 70 3.98 6.33 -13.42
N SER A 71 3.86 7.60 -13.79
CA SER A 71 3.72 8.01 -15.20
C SER A 71 4.94 7.73 -16.07
N PHE A 72 6.14 7.73 -15.52
CA PHE A 72 7.35 7.42 -16.28
C PHE A 72 7.49 5.91 -16.53
N ASP A 73 7.10 5.07 -15.58
CA ASP A 73 7.07 3.62 -15.74
C ASP A 73 6.12 3.22 -16.87
N GLU A 74 4.97 3.89 -17.01
CA GLU A 74 4.06 3.65 -18.15
C GLU A 74 4.74 3.95 -19.48
N THR A 75 5.47 5.07 -19.60
CA THR A 75 6.16 5.40 -20.85
C THR A 75 7.22 4.37 -21.24
N VAL A 76 7.93 3.82 -20.25
CA VAL A 76 8.93 2.74 -20.48
C VAL A 76 8.23 1.46 -20.94
N LEU A 77 7.10 1.11 -20.32
CA LEU A 77 6.33 -0.07 -20.72
C LEU A 77 5.64 0.10 -22.09
N ALA A 78 5.18 1.31 -22.41
CA ALA A 78 4.62 1.64 -23.71
C ALA A 78 5.68 1.55 -24.81
N ASP A 79 6.91 2.03 -24.55
CA ASP A 79 8.05 1.89 -25.48
C ASP A 79 8.33 0.41 -25.79
N LEU A 80 8.36 -0.45 -24.77
CA LEU A 80 8.47 -1.90 -24.98
C LEU A 80 7.33 -2.47 -25.81
N GLN A 81 6.10 -1.97 -25.62
CA GLN A 81 4.94 -2.40 -26.40
C GLN A 81 5.10 -2.06 -27.89
N THR A 82 5.73 -0.94 -28.24
CA THR A 82 5.97 -0.56 -29.65
C THR A 82 6.87 -1.54 -30.42
N GLN A 83 7.69 -2.32 -29.70
CA GLN A 83 8.63 -3.28 -30.29
C GLN A 83 7.99 -4.61 -30.70
N LEU A 84 6.72 -4.87 -30.32
CA LEU A 84 6.03 -6.16 -30.50
C LEU A 84 5.56 -6.46 -31.95
N GLY A 85 6.06 -5.72 -32.94
CA GLY A 85 5.66 -5.85 -34.35
C GLY A 85 4.27 -5.28 -34.62
N VAL A 86 3.94 -5.02 -35.90
CA VAL A 86 2.73 -4.26 -36.29
C VAL A 86 1.46 -4.99 -35.82
N ASN A 87 0.84 -4.45 -34.77
CA ASN A 87 -0.41 -4.93 -34.20
C ASN A 87 -1.24 -3.70 -33.75
N PRO A 88 -2.56 -3.81 -33.56
CA PRO A 88 -3.40 -2.66 -33.21
C PRO A 88 -3.02 -2.02 -31.86
N GLU A 89 -2.40 -2.77 -30.95
CA GLU A 89 -1.95 -2.29 -29.63
C GLU A 89 -0.69 -1.41 -29.74
N VAL A 90 0.16 -1.65 -30.74
CA VAL A 90 1.32 -0.80 -31.05
C VAL A 90 0.87 0.59 -31.48
N ASN A 91 -0.25 0.70 -32.21
CA ASN A 91 -0.74 2.00 -32.64
C ASN A 91 -1.18 2.87 -31.45
N GLN A 92 -1.77 2.28 -30.41
CA GLN A 92 -2.16 3.01 -29.21
C GLN A 92 -0.92 3.47 -28.42
N ALA A 93 0.03 2.55 -28.20
CA ALA A 93 1.29 2.89 -27.55
C ALA A 93 2.07 3.98 -28.31
N TRP A 94 2.06 3.94 -29.65
CA TRP A 94 2.76 4.92 -30.48
C TRP A 94 2.08 6.30 -30.50
N ASN A 95 0.75 6.36 -30.53
CA ASN A 95 0.01 7.62 -30.63
C ASN A 95 -0.23 8.30 -29.29
N GLU A 96 -0.47 7.52 -28.23
CA GLU A 96 -0.94 8.01 -26.93
C GLU A 96 0.06 7.74 -25.78
N ALA A 97 1.13 6.97 -26.02
CA ALA A 97 2.11 6.56 -25.01
C ALA A 97 1.49 5.82 -23.80
N VAL A 98 0.40 5.09 -24.03
CA VAL A 98 -0.31 4.31 -23.02
C VAL A 98 -0.14 2.81 -23.23
N ILE A 99 -0.17 2.06 -22.14
CA ILE A 99 -0.22 0.60 -22.18
C ILE A 99 -1.64 0.09 -22.42
N LYS A 100 -1.74 -1.09 -23.02
CA LYS A 100 -3.03 -1.73 -23.29
C LYS A 100 -3.84 -2.01 -22.00
N THR A 101 -5.16 -1.88 -22.06
CA THR A 101 -6.07 -2.41 -21.02
C THR A 101 -5.98 -3.93 -20.88
N GLY A 102 -5.86 -4.46 -19.66
CA GLY A 102 -5.64 -5.89 -19.45
C GLY A 102 -4.17 -6.31 -19.54
N PHE A 103 -3.25 -5.46 -19.10
CA PHE A 103 -1.80 -5.68 -19.17
C PHE A 103 -1.31 -6.72 -18.17
N ALA A 104 -0.38 -7.57 -18.59
CA ALA A 104 0.36 -8.52 -17.75
C ALA A 104 -0.51 -9.44 -16.83
N GLY A 105 -1.74 -9.74 -17.24
CA GLY A 105 -2.66 -10.61 -16.50
C GLY A 105 -3.40 -9.93 -15.35
N LEU A 106 -3.29 -8.60 -15.24
CA LEU A 106 -4.14 -7.73 -14.41
C LEU A 106 -5.30 -7.19 -15.27
N ASN A 107 -6.39 -6.78 -14.64
CA ASN A 107 -7.54 -6.21 -15.36
C ASN A 107 -7.22 -4.82 -15.89
N GLN A 108 -6.51 -4.02 -15.11
CA GLN A 108 -6.04 -2.70 -15.53
C GLN A 108 -4.79 -2.30 -14.77
N VAL A 109 -3.84 -1.73 -15.50
CA VAL A 109 -2.70 -1.02 -14.95
C VAL A 109 -3.00 0.46 -15.19
N MET A 110 -3.06 1.21 -14.11
CA MET A 110 -3.42 2.61 -14.07
C MET A 110 -2.18 3.43 -13.76
N THR A 111 -2.20 4.66 -14.25
CA THR A 111 -1.11 5.59 -14.05
C THR A 111 -1.56 6.70 -13.12
N THR A 112 -0.70 7.03 -12.16
CA THR A 112 -0.94 8.12 -11.23
C THR A 112 0.37 8.80 -10.85
N ASN A 113 0.29 10.10 -10.60
CA ASN A 113 1.38 10.90 -10.04
C ASN A 113 1.23 11.06 -8.51
N ASN A 114 0.21 10.43 -7.91
CA ASN A 114 -0.18 10.58 -6.51
C ASN A 114 0.03 9.29 -5.70
N LEU A 115 1.03 8.48 -6.10
CA LEU A 115 1.48 7.32 -5.30
C LEU A 115 2.14 7.80 -4.00
N ASP A 116 2.08 6.96 -2.97
CA ASP A 116 2.71 7.23 -1.68
C ASP A 116 4.24 7.33 -1.82
N GLU A 117 4.81 8.31 -1.13
CA GLU A 117 6.25 8.50 -1.02
C GLU A 117 6.64 8.50 0.46
N TYR A 118 7.59 7.63 0.81
CA TYR A 118 8.11 7.56 2.17
C TYR A 118 9.64 7.45 2.17
N ALA A 119 10.27 8.04 3.18
CA ALA A 119 11.68 7.86 3.45
C ALA A 119 11.88 6.54 4.22
N SER A 120 12.73 5.65 3.72
CA SER A 120 13.11 4.46 4.48
C SER A 120 13.89 4.85 5.74
N GLY A 121 13.68 4.12 6.84
CA GLY A 121 14.51 4.25 8.03
C GLY A 121 15.87 3.56 7.85
N ASP A 122 16.81 3.90 8.74
CA ASP A 122 18.08 3.17 8.91
C ASP A 122 18.02 2.34 10.20
N PRO A 123 17.60 1.07 10.13
CA PRO A 123 17.53 0.21 11.30
C PRO A 123 18.86 -0.51 11.61
N GLY A 124 19.88 -0.41 10.75
CA GLY A 124 21.10 -1.22 10.83
C GLY A 124 20.96 -2.63 10.24
N THR A 125 21.85 -3.54 10.62
CA THR A 125 21.90 -4.93 10.14
C THR A 125 21.92 -5.94 11.29
N GLY A 126 21.58 -7.20 11.03
CA GLY A 126 21.60 -8.26 12.05
C GLY A 126 20.35 -8.29 12.95
N ILE A 127 19.22 -7.81 12.43
CA ILE A 127 17.96 -7.75 13.16
C ILE A 127 17.37 -9.15 13.34
N THR A 128 16.92 -9.46 14.55
CA THR A 128 16.26 -10.73 14.88
C THR A 128 15.03 -10.51 15.77
N LEU A 129 14.15 -11.51 15.83
CA LEU A 129 13.06 -11.52 16.79
C LEU A 129 13.58 -11.73 18.22
N SER A 130 13.25 -10.83 19.14
CA SER A 130 13.63 -10.95 20.56
C SER A 130 12.63 -11.76 21.38
N ALA A 131 11.45 -12.06 20.82
CA ALA A 131 10.46 -12.93 21.40
C ALA A 131 9.65 -13.64 20.31
N THR A 132 9.11 -14.82 20.66
CA THR A 132 8.19 -15.57 19.79
C THR A 132 6.82 -14.89 19.77
N PRO A 133 6.34 -14.37 18.62
CA PRO A 133 4.98 -13.83 18.52
C PRO A 133 3.94 -14.96 18.57
N SER A 134 2.68 -14.62 18.90
CA SER A 134 1.57 -15.59 18.80
C SER A 134 1.42 -16.06 17.35
N ALA A 135 1.19 -17.35 17.12
CA ALA A 135 0.89 -17.90 15.80
C ALA A 135 -0.61 -18.24 15.61
N LEU A 136 -1.44 -17.99 16.62
CA LEU A 136 -2.85 -18.39 16.64
C LEU A 136 -3.75 -17.46 15.82
N TYR A 137 -4.71 -18.04 15.11
CA TYR A 137 -5.70 -17.30 14.32
C TYR A 137 -6.58 -16.40 15.20
N VAL A 138 -6.99 -16.91 16.37
CA VAL A 138 -7.90 -16.19 17.28
C VAL A 138 -7.36 -14.83 17.75
N THR A 139 -6.03 -14.69 17.81
CA THR A 139 -5.32 -13.47 18.19
C THR A 139 -5.44 -12.39 17.12
N TYR A 140 -5.47 -12.78 15.84
CA TYR A 140 -5.36 -11.85 14.71
C TYR A 140 -6.61 -11.76 13.84
N LYS A 141 -7.63 -12.60 14.04
CA LYS A 141 -8.83 -12.68 13.19
C LYS A 141 -9.54 -11.34 12.94
N ASP A 142 -9.43 -10.40 13.88
CA ASP A 142 -10.15 -9.11 13.83
C ASP A 142 -9.30 -7.99 13.19
N SER A 143 -7.97 -8.04 13.33
CA SER A 143 -7.06 -6.97 12.90
C SER A 143 -6.15 -7.36 11.74
N TYR A 144 -5.76 -8.64 11.65
CA TYR A 144 -4.64 -9.12 10.82
C TYR A 144 -3.35 -8.31 11.02
N GLN A 145 -3.15 -7.79 12.23
CA GLN A 145 -1.98 -7.03 12.63
C GLN A 145 -1.23 -7.76 13.74
N MET A 146 0.09 -7.79 13.64
CA MET A 146 0.96 -8.46 14.60
C MET A 146 1.90 -7.44 15.25
N THR A 147 2.16 -7.61 16.55
CA THR A 147 3.22 -6.88 17.24
C THR A 147 4.47 -7.76 17.27
N LEU A 148 5.57 -7.24 16.74
CA LEU A 148 6.86 -7.90 16.64
C LEU A 148 7.85 -7.25 17.60
N ALA A 149 8.45 -8.05 18.48
CA ALA A 149 9.56 -7.62 19.30
C ALA A 149 10.87 -7.90 18.55
N LEU A 150 11.61 -6.85 18.20
CA LEU A 150 12.86 -6.92 17.45
C LEU A 150 14.04 -6.52 18.35
N THR A 151 15.21 -7.06 18.04
CA THR A 151 16.50 -6.71 18.62
C THR A 151 17.57 -6.68 17.53
N GLY A 152 18.73 -6.08 17.82
CA GLY A 152 19.81 -5.91 16.85
C GLY A 152 19.69 -4.67 15.97
N LEU A 153 18.76 -3.75 16.28
CA LEU A 153 18.72 -2.46 15.61
C LEU A 153 19.86 -1.57 16.12
N THR A 154 20.29 -0.60 15.30
CA THR A 154 21.24 0.42 15.73
C THR A 154 20.72 1.12 17.00
N VAL A 155 21.52 1.13 18.06
CA VAL A 155 21.11 1.65 19.37
C VAL A 155 20.70 3.12 19.26
N THR A 156 19.51 3.47 19.78
CA THR A 156 18.96 4.84 19.83
C THR A 156 18.67 5.53 18.48
N THR A 157 19.31 5.12 17.39
CA THR A 157 19.14 5.74 16.05
C THR A 157 18.52 4.79 15.03
N GLY A 158 18.41 3.50 15.35
CA GLY A 158 17.81 2.49 14.50
C GLY A 158 16.33 2.76 14.31
N THR A 159 15.93 3.22 13.13
CA THR A 159 14.53 3.57 12.85
C THR A 159 13.90 2.63 11.85
N LEU A 160 12.65 2.26 12.09
CA LEU A 160 11.74 1.71 11.08
C LEU A 160 10.64 2.72 10.82
N LYS A 161 10.33 2.95 9.55
CA LYS A 161 9.35 3.93 9.09
C LYS A 161 8.08 3.25 8.60
N ALA A 162 6.95 3.94 8.69
CA ALA A 162 5.70 3.43 8.15
C ALA A 162 5.81 3.19 6.64
N GLY A 163 5.29 2.05 6.17
CA GLY A 163 5.38 1.66 4.75
C GLY A 163 6.56 0.73 4.43
N GLN A 164 7.61 0.71 5.25
CA GLN A 164 8.74 -0.22 5.06
C GLN A 164 8.31 -1.67 5.26
N GLN A 165 8.86 -2.58 4.45
CA GLN A 165 8.54 -4.00 4.53
C GLN A 165 9.66 -4.82 5.19
N LEU A 166 9.25 -5.75 6.04
CA LEU A 166 10.11 -6.73 6.68
C LEU A 166 9.86 -8.11 6.06
N SER A 167 10.94 -8.85 5.81
CA SER A 167 10.93 -10.20 5.28
C SER A 167 11.50 -11.18 6.30
N PHE A 168 10.90 -12.37 6.38
CA PHE A 168 11.29 -13.46 7.26
C PHE A 168 11.76 -14.66 6.43
N PRO A 169 13.05 -14.80 6.13
CA PRO A 169 13.54 -15.79 5.18
C PRO A 169 13.30 -17.26 5.60
N ALA A 170 13.10 -17.52 6.89
CA ALA A 170 12.83 -18.84 7.42
C ALA A 170 11.36 -19.27 7.33
N SER A 171 10.43 -18.31 7.15
CA SER A 171 8.99 -18.56 7.06
C SER A 171 8.48 -18.17 5.69
N ASN A 172 7.82 -19.10 5.00
CA ASN A 172 7.39 -18.91 3.62
C ASN A 172 5.87 -18.77 3.53
N LEU A 173 5.41 -18.01 2.53
CA LEU A 173 3.99 -17.84 2.24
C LEU A 173 3.34 -19.17 1.86
N LEU A 174 2.15 -19.41 2.40
CA LEU A 174 1.27 -20.48 1.95
C LEU A 174 0.17 -19.93 1.04
N ASN A 175 -0.26 -20.76 0.10
CA ASN A 175 -1.49 -20.54 -0.62
C ASN A 175 -2.68 -20.77 0.34
N MET A 176 -3.53 -19.74 0.49
CA MET A 176 -4.61 -19.71 1.47
C MET A 176 -5.75 -20.71 1.21
N ARG A 177 -5.77 -21.35 0.04
CA ARG A 177 -6.80 -22.33 -0.34
C ARG A 177 -6.33 -23.77 -0.21
N ASN A 178 -5.09 -24.04 -0.60
CA ASN A 178 -4.58 -25.41 -0.68
C ASN A 178 -3.47 -25.72 0.34
N GLY A 179 -2.99 -24.73 1.10
CA GLY A 179 -1.99 -24.88 2.15
C GLY A 179 -0.58 -25.22 1.66
N LYS A 180 -0.31 -25.14 0.35
CA LYS A 180 1.02 -25.41 -0.22
C LYS A 180 1.89 -24.16 -0.19
N THR A 181 3.19 -24.35 0.00
CA THR A 181 4.19 -23.28 -0.07
C THR A 181 4.19 -22.63 -1.45
N VAL A 182 4.06 -21.30 -1.46
CA VAL A 182 4.17 -20.49 -2.67
C VAL A 182 5.62 -20.49 -3.14
N ARG A 183 5.84 -20.74 -4.44
CA ARG A 183 7.17 -20.80 -5.04
C ARG A 183 7.30 -19.89 -6.25
N LYS A 184 8.44 -19.22 -6.38
CA LYS A 184 8.85 -18.42 -7.53
C LYS A 184 10.22 -18.91 -8.00
N ALA A 185 10.35 -19.24 -9.29
CA ALA A 185 11.60 -19.75 -9.87
C ALA A 185 12.21 -20.96 -9.11
N GLY A 186 11.36 -21.82 -8.53
CA GLY A 186 11.78 -22.98 -7.74
C GLY A 186 12.08 -22.71 -6.27
N ALA A 187 12.28 -21.45 -5.87
CA ALA A 187 12.48 -21.05 -4.48
C ALA A 187 11.14 -20.74 -3.77
N PRO A 188 10.97 -21.11 -2.48
CA PRO A 188 9.89 -20.60 -1.66
C PRO A 188 9.89 -19.06 -1.60
N VAL A 189 8.71 -18.44 -1.56
CA VAL A 189 8.57 -17.00 -1.36
C VAL A 189 8.45 -16.72 0.13
N ALA A 190 9.40 -15.95 0.66
CA ALA A 190 9.42 -15.57 2.07
C ALA A 190 8.18 -14.75 2.46
N PHE A 191 7.76 -14.90 3.71
CA PHE A 191 6.69 -14.12 4.31
C PHE A 191 7.15 -12.68 4.53
N THR A 192 6.32 -11.73 4.10
CA THR A 192 6.55 -10.29 4.27
C THR A 192 5.44 -9.65 5.08
N VAL A 193 5.77 -8.55 5.75
CA VAL A 193 4.84 -7.68 6.50
C VAL A 193 5.25 -6.23 6.34
N THR A 194 4.33 -5.31 6.61
CA THR A 194 4.57 -3.87 6.44
C THR A 194 4.46 -3.14 7.76
N VAL A 195 5.41 -2.25 8.06
CA VAL A 195 5.42 -1.43 9.27
C VAL A 195 4.30 -0.39 9.22
N LEU A 196 3.46 -0.34 10.26
CA LEU A 196 2.27 0.52 10.29
C LEU A 196 2.56 1.94 10.82
N ALA A 197 3.57 2.09 11.68
CA ALA A 197 3.93 3.36 12.29
C ALA A 197 5.44 3.46 12.51
N ASP A 198 5.95 4.69 12.44
CA ASP A 198 7.34 4.99 12.74
C ASP A 198 7.71 4.56 14.16
N VAL A 199 8.87 3.94 14.27
CA VAL A 199 9.40 3.49 15.56
C VAL A 199 10.92 3.55 15.57
N THR A 200 11.48 3.85 16.73
CA THR A 200 12.92 3.99 16.94
C THR A 200 13.36 3.04 18.05
N ALA A 201 14.52 2.42 17.86
CA ALA A 201 15.11 1.51 18.82
C ALA A 201 15.47 2.21 20.13
N ASP A 202 15.37 1.46 21.23
CA ASP A 202 15.77 1.93 22.55
C ASP A 202 17.30 1.97 22.75
N GLY A 203 17.73 2.29 23.97
CA GLY A 203 19.15 2.33 24.36
C GLY A 203 19.86 0.97 24.32
N SER A 204 19.16 -0.12 24.01
CA SER A 204 19.70 -1.48 23.84
C SER A 204 19.46 -2.03 22.44
N GLY A 205 18.95 -1.22 21.49
CA GLY A 205 18.69 -1.67 20.13
C GLY A 205 17.43 -2.54 20.00
N ASN A 206 16.53 -2.49 20.98
CA ASN A 206 15.26 -3.23 20.96
C ASN A 206 14.11 -2.33 20.53
N VAL A 207 13.09 -2.92 19.92
CA VAL A 207 11.88 -2.20 19.52
C VAL A 207 10.66 -3.13 19.45
N SER A 208 9.48 -2.58 19.73
CA SER A 208 8.20 -3.25 19.48
C SER A 208 7.51 -2.59 18.29
N VAL A 209 7.28 -3.35 17.22
CA VAL A 209 6.78 -2.84 15.94
C VAL A 209 5.42 -3.43 15.65
N LEU A 210 4.42 -2.58 15.36
CA LEU A 210 3.13 -3.03 14.85
C LEU A 210 3.19 -3.15 13.33
N VAL A 211 2.79 -4.31 12.79
CA VAL A 211 2.85 -4.59 11.36
C VAL A 211 1.52 -5.04 10.77
N SER A 212 1.32 -4.75 9.48
CA SER A 212 0.23 -5.26 8.65
C SER A 212 0.59 -6.63 8.09
N GLY A 213 -0.29 -7.61 8.32
CA GLY A 213 -0.05 -9.02 8.03
C GLY A 213 0.25 -9.82 9.30
N ALA A 214 -0.21 -11.07 9.32
CA ALA A 214 -0.04 -11.98 10.45
C ALA A 214 0.54 -13.31 9.99
N ALA A 215 1.58 -13.77 10.69
CA ALA A 215 2.18 -15.09 10.51
C ALA A 215 1.37 -16.11 11.34
N ILE A 216 0.37 -16.71 10.73
CA ILE A 216 -0.55 -17.65 11.37
C ILE A 216 -0.08 -19.05 11.04
N GLN A 217 0.15 -19.85 12.08
CA GLN A 217 0.54 -21.24 11.96
C GLN A 217 0.00 -21.99 13.18
N GLU A 218 -0.98 -22.85 12.92
CA GLU A 218 -1.57 -23.78 13.88
C GLU A 218 -1.35 -25.20 13.37
N THR A 219 -1.21 -26.17 14.28
CA THR A 219 -1.12 -27.59 13.92
C THR A 219 -2.42 -28.01 13.22
N ASP A 220 -2.31 -28.49 11.98
CA ASP A 220 -3.45 -28.81 11.11
C ASP A 220 -4.44 -27.64 10.92
N GLY A 221 -3.95 -26.41 11.05
CA GLY A 221 -4.74 -25.18 11.01
C GLY A 221 -5.31 -24.86 9.63
N ALA A 222 -6.61 -24.63 9.56
CA ALA A 222 -7.30 -24.21 8.33
C ALA A 222 -6.96 -22.78 7.89
N PHE A 223 -6.38 -21.96 8.78
CA PHE A 223 -6.11 -20.53 8.56
C PHE A 223 -4.62 -20.20 8.45
N ASN A 224 -3.77 -21.21 8.24
CA ASN A 224 -2.32 -21.01 8.17
C ASN A 224 -1.95 -20.10 6.98
N THR A 225 -1.15 -19.07 7.26
CA THR A 225 -0.62 -18.13 6.26
C THR A 225 0.86 -18.39 5.96
N VAL A 226 1.56 -19.07 6.86
CA VAL A 226 2.98 -19.43 6.74
C VAL A 226 3.21 -20.92 6.99
N ASP A 227 4.27 -21.48 6.39
CA ASP A 227 4.63 -22.90 6.54
C ASP A 227 5.23 -23.22 7.92
N VAL A 228 6.04 -22.29 8.45
CA VAL A 228 6.72 -22.39 9.73
C VAL A 228 6.38 -21.17 10.59
N ALA A 229 5.99 -21.40 11.85
CA ALA A 229 5.71 -20.34 12.81
C ALA A 229 6.97 -19.52 13.09
N LEU A 230 6.81 -18.20 13.25
CA LEU A 230 7.90 -17.33 13.68
C LEU A 230 8.32 -17.66 15.11
N THR A 231 9.63 -17.65 15.37
CA THR A 231 10.23 -17.95 16.66
C THR A 231 11.28 -16.91 17.05
N SER A 232 11.50 -16.77 18.36
CA SER A 232 12.60 -15.93 18.87
C SER A 232 13.93 -16.36 18.26
N GLY A 233 14.72 -15.38 17.81
CA GLY A 233 16.01 -15.57 17.15
C GLY A 233 15.92 -15.64 15.62
N ASP A 234 14.73 -15.70 15.02
CA ASP A 234 14.62 -15.69 13.56
C ASP A 234 15.13 -14.37 12.98
N THR A 235 15.86 -14.49 11.87
CA THR A 235 16.40 -13.34 11.13
C THR A 235 15.28 -12.54 10.50
N VAL A 236 15.36 -11.21 10.65
CA VAL A 236 14.47 -10.24 10.01
C VAL A 236 15.27 -9.40 9.03
N THR A 237 14.86 -9.40 7.77
CA THR A 237 15.50 -8.58 6.73
C THR A 237 14.58 -7.43 6.38
N VAL A 238 15.07 -6.19 6.47
CA VAL A 238 14.35 -5.01 5.97
C VAL A 238 14.54 -4.97 4.45
N ILE A 239 13.44 -5.08 3.69
CA ILE A 239 13.48 -5.17 2.22
C ILE A 239 14.13 -3.91 1.63
N ASP A 240 13.90 -2.76 2.25
CA ASP A 240 14.45 -1.49 1.80
C ASP A 240 15.95 -1.34 1.93
N GLY A 241 16.60 -2.28 2.62
CA GLY A 241 18.00 -2.17 3.01
C GLY A 241 18.19 -1.36 4.29
N ALA A 242 19.45 -1.14 4.64
CA ALA A 242 19.86 -0.53 5.91
C ALA A 242 20.14 0.97 5.81
N THR A 243 19.75 1.64 4.71
CA THR A 243 20.03 3.08 4.51
C THR A 243 18.77 3.84 4.12
N SER A 244 18.68 5.08 4.58
CA SER A 244 17.59 6.00 4.23
C SER A 244 17.64 6.35 2.74
N VAL A 245 16.58 6.01 2.02
CA VAL A 245 16.33 6.31 0.61
C VAL A 245 14.84 6.63 0.47
N ASP A 246 14.53 7.68 -0.29
CA ASP A 246 13.14 8.02 -0.60
C ASP A 246 12.58 7.02 -1.61
N LYS A 247 11.38 6.53 -1.35
CA LYS A 247 10.74 5.49 -2.14
C LYS A 247 9.33 5.85 -2.51
N ARG A 248 8.97 5.48 -3.74
CA ARG A 248 7.60 5.59 -4.25
C ARG A 248 7.23 4.27 -4.93
N PRO A 249 6.92 3.21 -4.17
CA PRO A 249 6.57 1.92 -4.74
C PRO A 249 5.27 2.02 -5.53
N ALA A 250 5.16 1.25 -6.62
CA ALA A 250 3.87 1.03 -7.25
C ALA A 250 2.99 0.16 -6.36
N LEU A 251 1.68 0.17 -6.61
CA LEU A 251 0.73 -0.64 -5.85
C LEU A 251 -0.01 -1.59 -6.76
N ALA A 252 0.04 -2.89 -6.48
CA ALA A 252 -0.85 -3.86 -7.10
C ALA A 252 -1.82 -4.41 -6.06
N TYR A 253 -3.10 -4.55 -6.42
CA TYR A 253 -4.14 -4.92 -5.46
C TYR A 253 -5.33 -5.63 -6.10
N CYS A 254 -6.01 -6.44 -5.31
CA CYS A 254 -7.34 -6.96 -5.65
C CYS A 254 -8.42 -5.93 -5.28
N GLU A 255 -9.54 -5.92 -6.00
CA GLU A 255 -10.68 -5.02 -5.77
C GLU A 255 -11.19 -5.03 -4.30
N GLY A 256 -11.08 -6.18 -3.62
CA GLY A 256 -11.47 -6.32 -2.22
C GLY A 256 -10.39 -6.01 -1.18
N PHE A 257 -9.25 -5.41 -1.55
CA PHE A 257 -8.14 -5.14 -0.62
C PHE A 257 -8.50 -4.07 0.42
N VAL A 258 -8.90 -2.89 -0.04
CA VAL A 258 -9.24 -1.73 0.79
C VAL A 258 -10.60 -1.19 0.38
N GLY A 259 -11.38 -0.76 1.37
CA GLY A 259 -12.60 0.01 1.19
C GLY A 259 -12.38 1.47 1.61
N MET A 260 -12.93 2.38 0.82
CA MET A 260 -13.03 3.80 1.18
C MET A 260 -14.51 4.19 1.24
N GLY A 261 -14.86 4.92 2.29
CA GLY A 261 -16.16 5.54 2.48
C GLY A 261 -16.02 7.02 2.84
N SER A 262 -17.15 7.72 2.90
CA SER A 262 -17.21 9.07 3.44
C SER A 262 -18.42 9.22 4.37
N VAL A 263 -18.25 9.96 5.46
CA VAL A 263 -19.34 10.26 6.39
C VAL A 263 -20.03 11.55 5.95
N VAL A 264 -21.35 11.49 5.84
CA VAL A 264 -22.16 12.68 5.52
C VAL A 264 -22.18 13.60 6.75
N LEU A 265 -21.46 14.72 6.65
CA LEU A 265 -21.38 15.71 7.71
C LEU A 265 -22.72 16.46 7.88
N PRO A 266 -23.26 16.59 9.11
CA PRO A 266 -24.51 17.30 9.37
C PRO A 266 -24.36 18.81 9.17
N LYS A 267 -25.48 19.50 8.95
CA LYS A 267 -25.52 20.97 8.90
C LYS A 267 -25.36 21.54 10.31
N LEU A 268 -24.51 22.56 10.46
CA LEU A 268 -24.38 23.32 11.70
C LEU A 268 -25.55 24.30 11.87
N HIS A 269 -26.01 24.49 13.12
CA HIS A 269 -27.09 25.41 13.45
C HIS A 269 -26.70 26.86 13.11
N SER A 270 -27.67 27.62 12.58
CA SER A 270 -27.54 29.06 12.29
C SER A 270 -26.42 29.45 11.32
N ILE A 271 -25.93 28.51 10.51
CA ILE A 271 -24.89 28.74 9.49
C ILE A 271 -25.40 28.31 8.12
N ASP A 272 -25.17 29.14 7.11
CA ASP A 272 -25.48 28.80 5.72
C ASP A 272 -24.53 27.72 5.21
N SER A 273 -25.11 26.61 4.75
CA SER A 273 -24.35 25.41 4.43
C SER A 273 -24.89 24.75 3.17
N ASN A 274 -24.01 24.37 2.26
CA ASN A 274 -24.33 23.66 1.01
C ASN A 274 -23.43 22.42 0.85
N ILE A 275 -23.75 21.56 -0.11
CA ILE A 275 -22.91 20.41 -0.50
C ILE A 275 -22.47 20.63 -1.94
N ILE A 276 -21.20 20.43 -2.21
CA ILE A 276 -20.65 20.33 -3.56
C ILE A 276 -20.33 18.87 -3.81
N ASN A 277 -20.84 18.30 -4.90
CA ASN A 277 -20.46 16.98 -5.35
C ASN A 277 -19.39 17.12 -6.43
N HIS A 278 -18.21 16.55 -6.19
CA HIS A 278 -17.10 16.58 -7.14
C HIS A 278 -16.48 15.20 -7.24
N LYS A 279 -16.30 14.68 -8.46
CA LYS A 279 -15.72 13.35 -8.74
C LYS A 279 -16.28 12.20 -7.86
N GLY A 280 -17.58 12.25 -7.53
CA GLY A 280 -18.24 11.22 -6.71
C GLY A 280 -18.08 11.39 -5.20
N VAL A 281 -17.44 12.47 -4.74
CA VAL A 281 -17.26 12.81 -3.33
C VAL A 281 -18.13 14.02 -2.96
N SER A 282 -18.81 13.94 -1.81
CA SER A 282 -19.61 15.03 -1.27
C SER A 282 -18.81 15.88 -0.29
N ILE A 283 -18.62 17.16 -0.60
CA ILE A 283 -17.89 18.13 0.21
C ILE A 283 -18.87 19.10 0.84
N ARG A 284 -18.80 19.27 2.16
CA ARG A 284 -19.63 20.22 2.91
C ARG A 284 -18.99 21.60 2.84
N VAL A 285 -19.78 22.62 2.54
CA VAL A 285 -19.35 24.03 2.57
C VAL A 285 -20.14 24.77 3.62
N HIS A 286 -19.46 25.50 4.51
CA HIS A 286 -20.08 26.44 5.43
C HIS A 286 -19.62 27.87 5.14
N ARG A 287 -20.56 28.80 5.13
CA ARG A 287 -20.35 30.24 4.93
C ARG A 287 -20.78 30.99 6.18
N PHE A 288 -19.87 31.77 6.78
CA PHE A 288 -20.14 32.51 8.00
C PHE A 288 -19.29 33.77 8.07
N SER A 289 -19.67 34.68 8.97
CA SER A 289 -18.98 35.97 9.15
C SER A 289 -18.66 36.22 10.61
N ASP A 290 -17.59 36.98 10.82
CA ASP A 290 -17.16 37.51 12.09
C ASP A 290 -17.44 39.01 12.09
N GLY A 291 -18.49 39.42 12.79
CA GLY A 291 -18.97 40.80 12.80
C GLY A 291 -18.04 41.78 13.50
N LEU A 292 -17.29 41.33 14.52
CA LEU A 292 -16.33 42.18 15.23
C LEU A 292 -15.06 42.40 14.41
N GLY A 293 -14.60 41.34 13.75
CA GLY A 293 -13.43 41.40 12.88
C GLY A 293 -13.71 41.96 11.47
N ASN A 294 -14.98 42.13 11.10
CA ASN A 294 -15.45 42.46 9.75
C ASN A 294 -14.86 41.50 8.68
N LYS A 295 -14.96 40.19 8.92
CA LYS A 295 -14.39 39.14 8.06
C LYS A 295 -15.44 38.12 7.63
N ASN A 296 -15.40 37.73 6.36
CA ASN A 296 -16.12 36.56 5.86
C ASN A 296 -15.21 35.33 5.89
N ARG A 297 -15.77 34.17 6.24
CA ARG A 297 -15.05 32.91 6.38
C ARG A 297 -15.79 31.79 5.66
N TYR A 298 -15.01 30.92 5.03
CA TYR A 298 -15.46 29.73 4.34
C TYR A 298 -14.70 28.53 4.90
N ARG A 299 -15.37 27.40 5.04
CA ARG A 299 -14.73 26.11 5.34
C ARG A 299 -15.33 25.04 4.44
N PHE A 300 -14.46 24.14 4.00
CA PHE A 300 -14.79 23.00 3.14
C PHE A 300 -14.36 21.75 3.89
N ASP A 301 -15.29 20.83 4.13
CA ASP A 301 -15.04 19.67 4.97
C ASP A 301 -15.42 18.38 4.24
N ILE A 302 -14.55 17.38 4.38
CA ILE A 302 -14.75 15.98 4.00
C ILE A 302 -14.29 15.12 5.18
N LEU A 303 -14.96 13.98 5.39
CA LEU A 303 -14.52 12.99 6.38
C LEU A 303 -14.43 11.62 5.70
N PRO A 304 -13.26 11.27 5.13
CA PRO A 304 -13.01 9.96 4.55
C PRO A 304 -12.79 8.91 5.64
N THR A 305 -13.13 7.66 5.33
CA THR A 305 -12.89 6.51 6.19
C THR A 305 -12.28 5.38 5.37
N PHE A 306 -11.24 4.75 5.88
CA PHE A 306 -10.52 3.66 5.21
C PHE A 306 -10.61 2.37 6.03
N ALA A 307 -10.68 1.24 5.34
CA ALA A 307 -10.66 -0.09 5.95
C ALA A 307 -9.89 -1.07 5.06
N THR A 308 -8.99 -1.85 5.66
CA THR A 308 -8.34 -2.99 5.01
C THR A 308 -9.13 -4.25 5.31
N PHE A 309 -9.59 -4.96 4.28
CA PHE A 309 -10.33 -6.22 4.47
C PHE A 309 -9.40 -7.41 4.60
N ASN A 310 -8.32 -7.44 3.82
CA ASN A 310 -7.28 -8.47 3.93
C ASN A 310 -5.94 -7.92 3.41
N PRO A 311 -4.91 -7.81 4.28
CA PRO A 311 -3.64 -7.19 3.90
C PRO A 311 -2.85 -8.00 2.85
N SER A 312 -3.12 -9.31 2.74
CA SER A 312 -2.50 -10.19 1.73
C SER A 312 -3.00 -9.96 0.29
N TRP A 313 -3.97 -9.06 0.10
CA TRP A 313 -4.51 -8.73 -1.22
C TRP A 313 -3.95 -7.42 -1.80
N GLY A 314 -2.99 -6.80 -1.12
CA GLY A 314 -2.19 -5.69 -1.60
C GLY A 314 -0.71 -6.07 -1.71
N ILE A 315 -0.04 -5.58 -2.75
CA ILE A 315 1.38 -5.75 -3.07
C ILE A 315 1.99 -4.36 -3.25
N GLN A 316 3.10 -4.09 -2.54
CA GLN A 316 4.04 -3.06 -2.97
C GLN A 316 4.89 -3.64 -4.12
N LEU A 317 4.86 -2.96 -5.27
CA LEU A 317 5.40 -3.42 -6.53
C LEU A 317 6.57 -2.53 -6.98
N GLU A 318 7.68 -3.17 -7.31
CA GLU A 318 8.88 -2.56 -7.86
C GLU A 318 9.45 -3.43 -8.99
N GLY A 319 10.46 -2.92 -9.70
CA GLY A 319 11.13 -3.63 -10.78
C GLY A 319 12.00 -4.80 -10.31
N SER A 320 12.44 -5.64 -11.25
CA SER A 320 13.31 -6.80 -11.01
C SER A 320 14.56 -6.90 -11.88
#